data_AF-A0A3D4H7L2-F1
#
_entry.id   AF-A0A3D4H7L2-F1
#
_cell.length_a   1.000
_cell.length_b   1.000
_cell.length_c   1.000
_cell.angle_alpha   90.00
_cell.angle_beta   90.00
_cell.angle_gamma   90.00
#
_symmetry.space_group_name_H-M   'P 1'
#
loop_
_entity.id
_entity.type
_entity.pdbx_description
1 polymer ?
#
loop_
_entity_poly.entity_id
_entity_poly.type
_entity_poly.pdbx_seq_one_letter_code
_entity_poly.pdbx_strand_id
1 'polypeptide(L)'
;MRFRKDMEGVTPILSAVPPQDLLPEKDHHHNSTPDARAAVARRDLQHVMWVSENENGSRGFGFTGGHFHDNWQDDNLRTVVLNAIAWIAHREIPESGIPSQTPTMEELKENQDFEYDASKIRDDKYADRRRHR
;
A
#
# COMPACT_ATOMS: atom_id res chain seq x y z
N MET A 1 10.90 -4.98 7.06
CA MET A 1 10.70 -6.15 6.17
C MET A 1 12.07 -6.65 5.75
N ARG A 2 12.28 -7.97 5.63
CA ARG A 2 13.54 -8.55 5.17
C ARG A 2 13.31 -9.21 3.82
N PHE A 3 13.86 -8.62 2.76
CA PHE A 3 13.80 -9.18 1.41
C PHE A 3 14.93 -10.20 1.20
N ARG A 4 14.85 -10.94 0.08
CA ARG A 4 15.95 -11.77 -0.41
C ARG A 4 17.22 -10.91 -0.56
N LYS A 5 18.39 -11.53 -0.44
CA LYS A 5 19.68 -10.86 -0.62
C LYS A 5 19.66 -10.12 -1.96
N ASP A 6 20.15 -8.87 -1.96
CA ASP A 6 20.21 -8.01 -3.13
C ASP A 6 18.86 -7.81 -3.87
N MET A 7 17.74 -8.04 -3.17
CA MET A 7 16.39 -8.03 -3.73
C MET A 7 16.20 -8.98 -4.92
N GLU A 8 16.93 -10.09 -4.94
CA GLU A 8 16.85 -11.07 -6.01
C GLU A 8 15.39 -11.44 -6.31
N GLY A 9 14.99 -11.32 -7.57
CA GLY A 9 13.62 -11.57 -8.04
C GLY A 9 12.52 -10.75 -7.33
N VAL A 10 12.84 -9.64 -6.65
CA VAL A 10 11.87 -8.75 -6.02
C VAL A 10 11.95 -7.37 -6.68
N THR A 11 10.81 -6.89 -7.16
CA THR A 11 10.71 -5.57 -7.81
C THR A 11 9.82 -4.66 -6.98
N PRO A 12 10.35 -3.56 -6.40
CA PRO A 12 9.52 -2.54 -5.77
C PRO A 12 8.60 -1.87 -6.77
N ILE A 13 7.33 -1.69 -6.42
CA ILE A 13 6.32 -1.00 -7.23
C ILE A 13 6.02 0.38 -6.64
N LEU A 14 5.76 0.44 -5.34
CA LEU A 14 5.51 1.69 -4.61
C LEU A 14 6.57 1.85 -3.53
N SER A 15 7.28 2.97 -3.60
CA SER A 15 8.34 3.32 -2.65
C SER A 15 8.27 4.79 -2.31
N ALA A 16 8.50 5.11 -1.04
CA ALA A 16 8.58 6.49 -0.59
C ALA A 16 9.61 6.62 0.53
N VAL A 17 10.14 7.83 0.72
CA VAL A 17 10.83 8.18 1.97
C VAL A 17 9.78 8.81 2.89
N PRO A 18 9.43 8.17 4.01
CA PRO A 18 8.45 8.74 4.92
C PRO A 18 9.00 10.03 5.54
N PRO A 19 8.12 11.00 5.84
CA PRO A 19 8.49 12.17 6.63
C PRO A 19 9.06 11.78 8.00
N GLN A 20 10.12 12.46 8.44
CA GLN A 20 10.80 12.14 9.71
C GLN A 20 9.91 12.42 10.92
N ASP A 21 9.02 13.40 10.85
CA ASP A 21 8.09 13.80 11.91
C ASP A 21 6.97 12.77 12.16
N LEU A 22 6.78 11.81 11.26
CA LEU A 22 5.83 10.71 11.43
C LEU A 22 6.43 9.50 12.18
N LEU A 23 7.74 9.53 12.48
CA LEU A 23 8.39 8.44 13.19
C LEU A 23 8.42 8.73 14.70
N PRO A 24 7.71 7.94 15.53
CA PRO A 24 7.76 8.11 16.97
C PRO A 24 9.16 7.79 17.53
N GLU A 25 9.61 8.62 18.47
CA GLU A 25 10.92 8.46 19.12
C GLU A 25 11.01 7.18 19.94
N LYS A 26 9.89 6.77 20.55
CA LYS A 26 9.83 5.62 21.46
C LYS A 26 9.52 4.32 20.71
N ASP A 27 10.36 3.32 20.97
CA ASP A 27 10.16 1.96 20.49
C ASP A 27 8.87 1.35 21.07
N HIS A 28 8.10 0.71 20.21
CA HIS A 28 6.87 -0.01 20.53
C HIS A 28 6.67 -1.13 19.51
N HIS A 29 5.91 -2.16 19.85
CA HIS A 29 5.58 -3.25 18.92
C HIS A 29 4.69 -2.79 17.73
N HIS A 30 4.16 -1.56 17.79
CA HIS A 30 3.46 -0.89 16.70
C HIS A 30 4.23 0.30 16.10
N ASN A 31 5.48 0.53 16.52
CA ASN A 31 6.28 1.69 16.12
C ASN A 31 7.58 1.28 15.41
N SER A 32 8.30 2.27 14.87
CA SER A 32 9.61 2.08 14.26
C SER A 32 10.65 1.60 15.27
N THR A 33 11.53 0.70 14.84
CA THR A 33 12.77 0.34 15.54
C THR A 33 13.86 1.41 15.34
N PRO A 34 14.95 1.40 16.13
CA PRO A 34 16.09 2.30 15.89
C PRO A 34 16.64 2.21 14.46
N ASP A 35 16.71 0.99 13.90
CA ASP A 35 17.17 0.77 12.54
C ASP A 35 16.24 1.40 11.49
N ALA A 36 14.93 1.28 11.69
CA ALA A 36 13.95 1.91 10.81
C ALA A 36 14.05 3.45 10.85
N ARG A 37 14.24 4.03 12.04
CA ARG A 37 14.48 5.47 12.18
C ARG A 37 15.76 5.90 11.49
N ALA A 38 16.85 5.17 11.67
CA ALA A 38 18.12 5.45 11.02
C ALA A 38 18.02 5.35 9.48
N ALA A 39 17.28 4.36 8.96
CA ALA A 39 17.05 4.22 7.52
C ALA A 39 16.32 5.43 6.93
N VAL A 40 15.26 5.90 7.59
CA VAL A 40 14.53 7.09 7.16
C VAL A 40 15.37 8.36 7.31
N ALA A 41 16.20 8.46 8.36
CA ALA A 41 17.14 9.57 8.53
C ALA A 41 18.17 9.63 7.38
N ARG A 42 18.64 8.47 6.89
CA ARG A 42 19.49 8.35 5.68
C ARG A 42 18.72 8.54 4.38
N ARG A 43 17.39 8.67 4.44
CA ARG A 43 16.47 8.77 3.29
C ARG A 43 16.42 7.50 2.44
N ASP A 44 16.63 6.35 3.06
CA ASP A 44 16.48 5.06 2.41
C ASP A 44 15.01 4.87 1.98
N LEU A 45 14.79 4.42 0.74
CA LEU A 45 13.44 4.15 0.23
C LEU A 45 12.76 3.06 1.06
N GLN A 46 11.52 3.33 1.46
CA GLN A 46 10.65 2.37 2.13
C GLN A 46 9.64 1.83 1.11
N HIS A 47 9.71 0.53 0.85
CA HIS A 47 8.83 -0.14 -0.10
C HIS A 47 7.50 -0.47 0.58
N VAL A 48 6.39 -0.02 0.00
CA VAL A 48 5.02 -0.27 0.50
C VAL A 48 4.21 -1.17 -0.44
N MET A 49 4.74 -1.42 -1.65
CA MET A 49 4.26 -2.44 -2.56
C MET A 49 5.43 -3.02 -3.36
N TRP A 50 5.45 -4.34 -3.55
CA TRP A 50 6.46 -5.05 -4.34
C TRP A 50 5.85 -6.28 -4.98
N VAL A 51 6.47 -6.73 -6.07
CA VAL A 51 6.22 -8.03 -6.68
C VAL A 51 7.44 -8.93 -6.51
N SER A 52 7.23 -10.24 -6.59
CA SER A 52 8.29 -11.24 -6.51
C SER A 52 8.07 -12.34 -7.54
N GLU A 53 9.14 -12.71 -8.24
CA GLU A 53 9.19 -13.87 -9.14
C GLU A 53 10.17 -14.90 -8.57
N ASN A 54 9.81 -16.17 -8.70
CA ASN A 54 10.67 -17.30 -8.34
C ASN A 54 11.16 -18.02 -9.60
N GLU A 55 12.25 -18.77 -9.48
CA GLU A 55 12.86 -19.50 -10.61
C GLU A 55 11.89 -20.47 -11.31
N ASN A 56 10.94 -21.02 -10.55
CA ASN A 56 9.90 -21.91 -11.09
C ASN A 56 8.76 -21.18 -11.81
N GLY A 57 8.87 -19.87 -11.99
CA GLY A 57 7.86 -19.02 -12.65
C GLY A 57 6.70 -18.60 -11.75
N SER A 58 6.66 -19.03 -10.47
CA SER A 58 5.63 -18.57 -9.54
C SER A 58 5.81 -17.09 -9.18
N ARG A 59 4.67 -16.41 -9.01
CA ARG A 59 4.58 -14.97 -8.78
C ARG A 59 3.85 -14.67 -7.48
N GLY A 60 4.27 -13.60 -6.82
CA GLY A 60 3.60 -13.06 -5.63
C GLY A 60 3.72 -11.55 -5.57
N PHE A 61 2.87 -10.90 -4.79
CA PHE A 61 3.02 -9.49 -4.47
C PHE A 61 2.71 -9.23 -3.00
N GLY A 62 3.26 -8.14 -2.46
CA GLY A 62 2.95 -7.64 -1.13
C GLY A 62 2.56 -6.18 -1.18
N PHE A 63 1.63 -5.78 -0.32
CA PHE A 63 1.13 -4.41 -0.22
C PHE A 63 0.75 -4.09 1.23
N THR A 64 1.18 -2.94 1.75
CA THR A 64 0.93 -2.54 3.15
C THR A 64 -0.11 -1.44 3.31
N GLY A 65 -0.84 -1.07 2.24
CA GLY A 65 -1.80 0.05 2.25
C GLY A 65 -3.26 -0.33 2.51
N GLY A 66 -3.56 -1.61 2.78
CA GLY A 66 -4.93 -2.12 2.93
C GLY A 66 -5.60 -1.88 4.30
N HIS A 67 -4.96 -1.14 5.22
CA HIS A 67 -5.48 -0.95 6.58
C HIS A 67 -6.69 -0.01 6.65
N PHE A 68 -6.67 1.08 5.87
CA PHE A 68 -7.77 2.03 5.83
C PHE A 68 -8.67 1.69 4.63
N HIS A 69 -9.91 1.28 4.90
CA HIS A 69 -10.82 0.75 3.87
C HIS A 69 -11.28 1.83 2.88
N ASP A 70 -11.35 3.08 3.30
CA ASP A 70 -11.69 4.23 2.44
C ASP A 70 -10.64 4.48 1.33
N ASN A 71 -9.41 3.99 1.48
CA ASN A 71 -8.40 4.01 0.43
C ASN A 71 -8.88 3.35 -0.87
N TRP A 72 -9.80 2.39 -0.79
CA TRP A 72 -10.35 1.71 -1.96
C TRP A 72 -11.21 2.64 -2.83
N GLN A 73 -11.54 3.86 -2.41
CA GLN A 73 -12.11 4.87 -3.30
C GLN A 73 -11.08 5.50 -4.25
N ASP A 74 -9.78 5.39 -3.99
CA ASP A 74 -8.77 5.90 -4.90
C ASP A 74 -8.57 4.92 -6.06
N ASP A 75 -8.95 5.36 -7.26
CA ASP A 75 -8.85 4.58 -8.49
C ASP A 75 -7.41 4.12 -8.78
N ASN A 76 -6.41 4.95 -8.49
CA ASN A 76 -5.01 4.59 -8.72
C ASN A 76 -4.56 3.45 -7.81
N LEU A 77 -5.00 3.49 -6.54
CA LEU A 77 -4.72 2.44 -5.57
C LEU A 77 -5.41 1.13 -5.96
N ARG A 78 -6.67 1.19 -6.42
CA ARG A 78 -7.37 0.00 -6.94
C ARG A 78 -6.68 -0.55 -8.18
N THR A 79 -6.35 0.29 -9.16
CA THR A 79 -5.71 -0.15 -10.41
C THR A 79 -4.39 -0.85 -10.16
N VAL A 80 -3.51 -0.32 -9.29
CA VAL A 80 -2.21 -0.97 -9.04
C VAL A 80 -2.39 -2.33 -8.35
N VAL A 81 -3.33 -2.47 -7.41
CA VAL A 81 -3.62 -3.74 -6.74
C VAL A 81 -4.24 -4.75 -7.72
N LEU A 82 -5.20 -4.33 -8.54
CA LEU A 82 -5.84 -5.19 -9.53
C LEU A 82 -4.84 -5.65 -10.61
N ASN A 83 -3.95 -4.76 -11.05
CA ASN A 83 -2.85 -5.12 -11.95
C ASN A 83 -1.95 -6.19 -11.31
N ALA A 84 -1.61 -6.07 -10.02
CA ALA A 84 -0.81 -7.06 -9.33
C ALA A 84 -1.52 -8.43 -9.20
N ILE A 85 -2.84 -8.43 -8.93
CA ILE A 85 -3.66 -9.65 -8.91
C ILE A 85 -3.69 -10.33 -10.29
N ALA A 86 -3.93 -9.55 -11.36
CA ALA A 86 -3.90 -10.06 -12.73
C ALA A 86 -2.51 -10.62 -13.09
N TRP A 87 -1.45 -9.92 -12.68
CA TRP A 87 -0.06 -10.31 -12.93
C TRP A 87 0.31 -11.64 -12.26
N ILE A 88 -0.06 -11.86 -10.99
CA ILE A 88 0.18 -13.15 -10.32
C ILE A 88 -0.67 -14.28 -10.90
N ALA A 89 -1.83 -13.95 -11.48
CA ALA A 89 -2.69 -14.89 -12.20
C ALA A 89 -2.23 -15.14 -13.65
N HIS A 90 -1.07 -14.62 -14.06
CA HIS A 90 -0.52 -14.71 -15.41
C HIS A 90 -1.48 -14.20 -16.50
N ARG A 91 -2.29 -13.19 -16.18
CA ARG A 91 -3.18 -12.52 -17.13
C ARG A 91 -2.48 -11.34 -17.79
N GLU A 92 -2.91 -11.03 -19.01
CA GLU A 92 -2.52 -9.80 -19.69
C GLU A 92 -3.17 -8.59 -18.98
N ILE A 93 -2.41 -7.51 -18.88
CA ILE A 93 -2.84 -6.26 -18.25
C ILE A 93 -2.96 -5.21 -19.35
N PRO A 94 -4.12 -4.54 -19.50
CA PRO A 94 -4.25 -3.44 -20.45
C PRO A 94 -3.24 -2.33 -20.16
N GLU A 95 -2.83 -1.59 -21.18
CA GLU A 95 -1.94 -0.43 -21.01
C GLU A 95 -2.52 0.63 -20.07
N SER A 96 -3.85 0.79 -20.07
CA SER A 96 -4.59 1.66 -19.15
C SER A 96 -4.77 1.08 -17.74
N GLY A 97 -4.27 -0.13 -17.47
CA GLY A 97 -4.54 -0.89 -16.26
C GLY A 97 -5.90 -1.60 -16.27
N ILE A 98 -6.10 -2.48 -15.28
CA ILE A 98 -7.35 -3.22 -15.09
C ILE A 98 -8.46 -2.23 -14.67
N PRO A 99 -9.57 -2.15 -15.42
CA PRO A 99 -10.67 -1.26 -15.09
C PRO A 99 -11.41 -1.74 -13.84
N SER A 100 -11.90 -0.80 -13.04
CA SER A 100 -12.79 -1.08 -11.90
C SER A 100 -13.75 0.06 -11.68
N GLN A 101 -14.94 -0.27 -11.17
CA GLN A 101 -15.89 0.75 -10.71
C GLN A 101 -15.39 1.33 -9.38
N THR A 102 -15.49 2.64 -9.23
CA THR A 102 -15.23 3.32 -7.96
C THR A 102 -16.35 3.01 -6.99
N PRO A 103 -16.06 2.35 -5.85
CA PRO A 103 -17.09 2.05 -4.88
C PRO A 103 -17.56 3.33 -4.19
N THR A 104 -18.85 3.38 -3.88
CA THR A 104 -19.44 4.41 -3.05
C THR A 104 -19.08 4.20 -1.57
N MET A 105 -19.25 5.25 -0.77
CA MET A 105 -19.09 5.14 0.68
C MET A 105 -20.08 4.16 1.32
N GLU A 106 -21.25 3.95 0.73
CA GLU A 106 -22.25 3.00 1.22
C GLU A 106 -21.79 1.57 0.96
N GLU A 107 -21.35 1.26 -0.26
CA GLU A 107 -20.79 -0.06 -0.63
C GLU A 107 -19.56 -0.42 0.23
N LEU A 108 -18.68 0.56 0.54
CA LEU A 108 -17.53 0.30 1.41
C LEU A 108 -17.90 -0.01 2.88
N LYS A 109 -19.10 0.36 3.32
CA LYS A 109 -19.60 0.07 4.68
C LYS A 109 -20.31 -1.28 4.76
N GLU A 110 -20.66 -1.87 3.62
CA GLU A 110 -21.26 -3.20 3.59
C GLU A 110 -20.25 -4.25 4.07
N ASN A 111 -20.76 -5.29 4.74
CA ASN A 111 -19.99 -6.46 5.19
C ASN A 111 -18.78 -6.15 6.09
N GLN A 112 -18.77 -5.02 6.79
CA GLN A 112 -17.77 -4.73 7.82
C GLN A 112 -17.99 -5.60 9.06
N ASP A 113 -16.90 -6.09 9.66
CA ASP A 113 -16.95 -6.91 10.89
C ASP A 113 -17.47 -6.15 12.11
N PHE A 114 -17.39 -4.82 12.09
CA PHE A 114 -17.78 -3.94 13.19
C PHE A 114 -18.79 -2.89 12.73
N GLU A 115 -19.65 -2.46 13.65
CA GLU A 115 -20.57 -1.36 13.38
C GLU A 115 -19.81 -0.08 13.04
N TYR A 116 -20.42 0.70 12.14
CA TYR A 116 -19.89 1.98 11.72
C TYR A 116 -19.82 2.96 12.91
N ASP A 117 -18.60 3.40 13.21
CA ASP A 117 -18.33 4.37 14.27
C ASP A 117 -17.74 5.65 13.65
N ALA A 118 -18.58 6.68 13.54
CA ALA A 118 -18.19 7.97 12.98
C ALA A 118 -17.05 8.64 13.78
N SER A 119 -16.87 8.30 15.07
CA SER A 119 -15.78 8.84 15.89
C SER A 119 -14.40 8.29 15.50
N LYS A 120 -14.37 7.17 14.77
CA LYS A 120 -13.14 6.54 14.27
C LYS A 120 -12.79 6.95 12.84
N ILE A 121 -13.61 7.78 12.22
CA ILE A 121 -13.28 8.36 10.92
C ILE A 121 -12.26 9.46 11.15
N ARG A 122 -11.11 9.30 10.52
CA ARG A 122 -10.05 10.29 10.58
C ARG A 122 -10.39 11.45 9.64
N ASP A 123 -10.18 12.67 10.11
CA ASP A 123 -10.03 13.81 9.21
C ASP A 123 -8.82 13.57 8.30
N ASP A 124 -9.08 13.35 7.01
CA ASP A 124 -8.00 13.18 6.05
C ASP A 124 -7.29 14.52 5.81
N LYS A 125 -6.13 14.68 6.46
CA LYS A 125 -5.19 15.81 6.27
C LYS A 125 -4.81 16.03 4.79
N TYR A 126 -5.00 15.03 3.93
CA TYR A 126 -4.71 15.10 2.50
C TYR A 126 -5.96 15.17 1.60
N ALA A 127 -7.17 15.26 2.17
CA ALA A 127 -8.42 15.29 1.40
C ALA A 127 -8.43 16.41 0.36
N ASP A 128 -7.95 17.60 0.74
CA ASP A 128 -7.89 18.77 -0.14
C ASP A 128 -6.91 18.57 -1.31
N ARG A 129 -5.86 17.75 -1.13
CA ARG A 129 -4.86 17.48 -2.17
C ARG A 129 -5.34 16.47 -3.20
N ARG A 130 -6.31 15.60 -2.86
CA ARG A 130 -6.91 14.65 -3.82
C ARG A 130 -7.84 15.34 -4.81
N ARG A 131 -8.41 16.50 -4.48
CA ARG A 131 -9.41 17.22 -5.30
C ARG A 131 -8.81 18.08 -6.42
N HIS A 132 -7.49 18.12 -6.59
CA HIS A 132 -6.80 19.02 -7.54
C HIS A 132 -5.92 18.28 -8.56
N ARG A 133 -6.27 17.04 -8.90
CA ARG A 133 -5.69 16.34 -10.05
C ARG A 133 -6.78 15.78 -10.93
#